data_AF-A0A2P8C6L5-F1
#
_entry.id   AF-A0A2P8C6L5-F1
#
_cell.length_a   1.000
_cell.length_b   1.000
_cell.length_c   1.000
_cell.angle_alpha   90.00
_cell.angle_beta   90.00
_cell.angle_gamma   90.00
#
_symmetry.space_group_name_H-M   'P 1'
#
loop_
_entity.id
_entity.type
_entity.pdbx_description
1 polymer ?
#
loop_
_entity_poly.entity_id
_entity_poly.type
_entity_poly.pdbx_seq_one_letter_code
_entity_poly.pdbx_strand_id
1 'polypeptide(L)'
;MKTTILKISLILALLTTIGTGCEKNTANLWEISPENSVAVIQQEVNGIVFKFCLLNENGAPATIFNEGENFSFFFSVTNNSHNDLYFDPDFAYYADNSFCKVYTSNDEDLGKPFKVLTVLTIGTAAYPFPTGESRVFQQSWVDDRDSVWSWEKATYESTHQPYLEKGNYYTAFKYRFRFEGKHSIQTDTLSFRINFRIQ
;
A
#
# COMPACT_ATOMS: atom_id res chain seq x y z
N MET A 1 -45.03 28.30 -55.68
CA MET A 1 -43.68 28.71 -55.22
C MET A 1 -43.58 28.48 -53.72
N LYS A 2 -42.49 27.87 -53.28
CA LYS A 2 -42.15 27.59 -51.87
C LYS A 2 -42.00 28.89 -51.07
N THR A 3 -42.48 28.92 -49.82
CA THR A 3 -41.82 29.56 -48.66
C THR A 3 -42.63 29.24 -47.39
N THR A 4 -42.22 28.23 -46.61
CA THR A 4 -41.39 28.29 -45.38
C THR A 4 -42.20 28.64 -44.12
N ILE A 5 -42.41 27.62 -43.30
CA ILE A 5 -42.98 27.69 -41.95
C ILE A 5 -41.89 28.22 -41.00
N LEU A 6 -42.11 29.38 -40.38
CA LEU A 6 -41.27 29.87 -39.28
C LEU A 6 -41.95 29.49 -37.95
N LYS A 7 -41.51 28.40 -37.31
CA LYS A 7 -41.88 28.08 -35.93
C LYS A 7 -40.93 28.80 -34.99
N ILE A 8 -41.46 29.73 -34.22
CA ILE A 8 -40.77 30.43 -33.13
C ILE A 8 -40.58 29.43 -31.99
N SER A 9 -39.35 28.97 -31.79
CA SER A 9 -38.97 28.17 -30.63
C SER A 9 -38.34 29.08 -29.57
N LEU A 10 -39.03 29.16 -28.43
CA LEU A 10 -38.62 29.85 -27.21
C LEU A 10 -37.39 29.13 -26.62
N ILE A 11 -36.21 29.76 -26.70
CA ILE A 11 -34.99 29.28 -26.05
C ILE A 11 -35.04 29.69 -24.58
N LEU A 12 -35.34 28.73 -23.70
CA LEU A 12 -35.21 28.90 -22.25
C LEU A 12 -33.78 28.46 -21.86
N ALA A 13 -32.90 29.43 -21.63
CA ALA A 13 -31.55 29.19 -21.13
C ALA A 13 -31.61 28.82 -19.64
N LEU A 14 -31.61 27.52 -19.33
CA LEU A 14 -31.35 27.02 -17.98
C LEU A 14 -29.84 26.86 -17.80
N LEU A 15 -29.20 27.87 -17.21
CA LEU A 15 -27.86 27.76 -16.64
C LEU A 15 -27.94 26.92 -15.37
N THR A 16 -27.83 25.60 -15.49
CA THR A 16 -27.49 24.75 -14.34
C THR A 16 -25.98 24.71 -14.22
N THR A 17 -25.44 25.52 -13.31
CA THR A 17 -24.07 25.39 -12.83
C THR A 17 -23.94 24.02 -12.19
N ILE A 18 -23.27 23.11 -12.88
CA ILE A 18 -22.77 21.86 -12.30
C ILE A 18 -21.70 22.30 -11.30
N GLY A 19 -22.05 22.30 -10.02
CA GLY A 19 -21.05 22.37 -8.97
C GLY A 19 -20.13 21.19 -9.16
N THR A 20 -18.90 21.45 -9.58
CA THR A 20 -17.80 20.50 -9.55
C THR A 20 -17.61 20.12 -8.08
N GLY A 21 -18.29 19.06 -7.64
CA GLY A 21 -17.93 18.37 -6.43
C GLY A 21 -16.46 17.98 -6.57
N CYS A 22 -15.64 18.33 -5.58
CA CYS A 22 -14.27 17.89 -5.48
C CYS A 22 -14.20 16.39 -5.80
N GLU A 23 -13.71 16.05 -6.99
CA GLU A 23 -13.24 14.69 -7.27
C GLU A 23 -12.08 14.46 -6.31
N LYS A 24 -12.36 13.76 -5.22
CA LYS A 24 -11.34 13.24 -4.32
C LYS A 24 -10.53 12.26 -5.16
N ASN A 25 -9.40 12.72 -5.67
CA ASN A 25 -8.55 12.04 -6.65
C ASN A 25 -8.24 10.60 -6.18
N THR A 26 -9.02 9.63 -6.67
CA THR A 26 -8.92 8.19 -6.34
C THR A 26 -7.79 7.50 -7.10
N ALA A 27 -7.10 8.22 -7.99
CA ALA A 27 -6.09 7.68 -8.89
C ALA A 27 -4.92 6.97 -8.17
N ASN A 28 -4.65 7.30 -6.91
CA ASN A 28 -3.55 6.73 -6.12
C ASN A 28 -4.02 5.80 -4.99
N LEU A 29 -5.28 5.34 -4.99
CA LEU A 29 -5.77 4.32 -4.07
C LEU A 29 -5.74 2.95 -4.76
N TRP A 30 -4.91 2.06 -4.24
CA TRP A 30 -4.84 0.67 -4.68
C TRP A 30 -5.41 -0.22 -3.59
N GLU A 31 -6.52 -0.87 -3.91
CA GLU A 31 -7.33 -1.61 -2.95
C GLU A 31 -7.72 -2.99 -3.49
N ILE A 32 -7.66 -3.98 -2.61
CA ILE A 32 -8.20 -5.33 -2.86
C ILE A 32 -9.05 -5.78 -1.66
N SER A 33 -10.00 -6.68 -1.95
CA SER A 33 -10.96 -7.22 -0.98
C SER A 33 -11.16 -8.73 -1.21
N PRO A 34 -11.73 -9.46 -0.23
CA PRO A 34 -12.01 -10.90 -0.35
C PRO A 34 -12.83 -11.32 -1.58
N GLU A 35 -13.66 -10.41 -2.10
CA GLU A 35 -14.55 -10.62 -3.23
C GLU A 35 -13.81 -10.45 -4.57
N ASN A 36 -12.62 -9.86 -4.56
CA ASN A 36 -11.81 -9.67 -5.75
C ASN A 36 -11.16 -11.00 -6.13
N SER A 37 -11.05 -11.28 -7.43
CA SER A 37 -10.34 -12.48 -7.93
C SER A 37 -8.82 -12.41 -7.77
N VAL A 38 -8.28 -11.28 -7.29
CA VAL A 38 -6.85 -11.01 -7.16
C VAL A 38 -6.55 -10.64 -5.72
N ALA A 39 -5.58 -11.33 -5.11
CA ALA A 39 -5.13 -11.13 -3.72
C ALA A 39 -3.82 -10.33 -3.63
N VAL A 40 -3.43 -9.64 -4.71
CA VAL A 40 -2.18 -8.89 -4.82
C VAL A 40 -2.43 -7.52 -5.42
N ILE A 41 -2.00 -6.47 -4.72
CA ILE A 41 -1.81 -5.15 -5.33
C ILE A 41 -0.46 -5.19 -6.05
N GLN A 42 -0.45 -4.96 -7.36
CA GLN A 42 0.78 -4.80 -8.14
C GLN A 42 0.62 -3.65 -9.12
N GLN A 43 1.42 -2.60 -8.97
CA GLN A 43 1.32 -1.37 -9.76
C GLN A 43 2.70 -0.80 -10.06
N GLU A 44 2.84 -0.12 -11.19
CA GLU A 44 4.09 0.51 -11.60
C GLU A 44 3.94 2.04 -11.69
N VAL A 45 4.89 2.77 -11.12
CA VAL A 45 4.95 4.23 -11.20
C VAL A 45 6.37 4.63 -11.60
N ASN A 46 6.51 5.27 -12.77
CA ASN A 46 7.80 5.73 -13.31
C ASN A 46 8.88 4.64 -13.35
N GLY A 47 8.52 3.40 -13.70
CA GLY A 47 9.45 2.29 -13.71
C GLY A 47 9.75 1.68 -12.34
N ILE A 48 9.05 2.07 -11.28
CA ILE A 48 9.14 1.40 -9.97
C ILE A 48 7.89 0.55 -9.77
N VAL A 49 8.08 -0.76 -9.61
CA VAL A 49 6.99 -1.70 -9.36
C VAL A 49 6.82 -1.89 -7.86
N PHE A 50 5.60 -1.68 -7.38
CA PHE A 50 5.17 -1.93 -6.01
C PHE A 50 4.30 -3.18 -5.99
N LYS A 51 4.57 -4.08 -5.05
CA LYS A 51 3.72 -5.24 -4.76
C LYS A 51 3.37 -5.28 -3.29
N PHE A 52 2.09 -5.44 -2.98
CA PHE A 52 1.59 -5.59 -1.61
C PHE A 52 0.52 -6.68 -1.53
N CYS A 53 0.72 -7.65 -0.65
CA CYS A 53 -0.24 -8.72 -0.40
C CYS A 53 -0.09 -9.26 1.03
N LEU A 54 -1.13 -9.98 1.48
CA LEU A 54 -1.02 -10.88 2.62
C LEU A 54 -0.76 -12.29 2.09
N LEU A 55 0.11 -13.04 2.75
CA LEU A 55 0.44 -14.43 2.43
C LEU A 55 -0.15 -15.35 3.49
N ASN A 56 -0.70 -16.48 3.06
CA ASN A 56 -1.07 -17.57 3.97
C ASN A 56 0.16 -18.38 4.41
N GLU A 57 -0.06 -19.41 5.24
CA GLU A 57 1.02 -20.26 5.76
C GLU A 57 1.76 -21.06 4.67
N ASN A 58 1.15 -21.23 3.49
CA ASN A 58 1.80 -21.84 2.32
C ASN A 58 2.60 -20.82 1.49
N GLY A 59 2.67 -19.56 1.91
CA GLY A 59 3.33 -18.47 1.19
C GLY A 59 2.56 -17.97 -0.03
N ALA A 60 1.29 -18.35 -0.20
CA ALA A 60 0.46 -17.92 -1.32
C ALA A 60 -0.34 -16.65 -0.96
N PRO A 61 -0.49 -15.68 -1.88
CA PRO A 61 -1.32 -14.51 -1.64
C PRO A 61 -2.79 -14.87 -1.35
N ALA A 62 -3.34 -14.31 -0.28
CA ALA A 62 -4.72 -14.56 0.14
C ALA A 62 -5.33 -13.33 0.85
N THR A 63 -6.66 -13.26 0.84
CA THR A 63 -7.47 -12.26 1.56
C THR A 63 -8.52 -12.91 2.45
N ILE A 64 -8.57 -14.24 2.49
CA ILE A 64 -9.43 -15.04 3.36
C ILE A 64 -8.53 -16.06 4.05
N PHE A 65 -8.59 -16.11 5.38
CA PHE A 65 -7.83 -17.01 6.22
C PHE A 65 -8.79 -17.73 7.17
N ASN A 66 -8.41 -18.93 7.62
CA ASN A 66 -9.19 -19.65 8.62
C ASN A 66 -8.87 -19.12 10.02
N GLU A 67 -9.82 -19.23 10.95
CA GLU A 67 -9.54 -18.96 12.36
C GLU A 67 -8.37 -19.81 12.88
N GLY A 68 -7.41 -19.15 13.55
CA GLY A 68 -6.17 -19.79 14.02
C GLY A 68 -5.09 -19.95 12.94
N GLU A 69 -5.34 -19.57 11.69
CA GLU A 69 -4.31 -19.49 10.65
C GLU A 69 -3.52 -18.19 10.78
N ASN A 70 -2.19 -18.26 10.66
CA ASN A 70 -1.36 -17.07 10.60
C ASN A 70 -1.30 -16.49 9.18
N PHE A 71 -0.94 -15.23 9.06
CA PHE A 71 -0.67 -14.59 7.78
C PHE A 71 0.58 -13.71 7.87
N SER A 72 1.21 -13.47 6.72
CA SER A 72 2.36 -12.55 6.63
C SER A 72 2.06 -11.39 5.71
N PHE A 73 2.46 -10.19 6.13
CA PHE A 73 2.58 -9.04 5.24
C PHE A 73 3.74 -9.27 4.29
N PHE A 74 3.52 -9.03 3.01
CA PHE A 74 4.56 -9.00 1.99
C PHE A 74 4.47 -7.69 1.23
N PHE A 75 5.56 -6.92 1.26
CA PHE A 75 5.71 -5.72 0.45
C PHE A 75 7.02 -5.79 -0.31
N SER A 76 7.00 -5.48 -1.60
CA SER A 76 8.22 -5.33 -2.38
C SER A 76 8.20 -4.11 -3.28
N VAL A 77 9.40 -3.56 -3.48
CA VAL A 77 9.67 -2.49 -4.42
C VAL A 77 10.75 -2.98 -5.38
N THR A 78 10.51 -2.84 -6.69
CA THR A 78 11.44 -3.29 -7.74
C THR A 78 11.76 -2.13 -8.67
N ASN A 79 13.04 -1.91 -8.96
CA ASN A 79 13.49 -0.86 -9.89
C ASN A 79 13.54 -1.38 -11.32
N ASN A 80 12.59 -0.99 -12.16
CA ASN A 80 12.59 -1.22 -13.60
C ASN A 80 12.84 0.07 -14.40
N SER A 81 13.27 1.16 -13.75
CA SER A 81 13.34 2.50 -14.37
C SER A 81 14.53 2.71 -15.31
N HIS A 82 15.42 1.73 -15.45
CA HIS A 82 16.69 1.83 -16.17
C HIS A 82 17.65 2.90 -15.60
N ASN A 83 17.39 3.39 -14.38
CA ASN A 83 18.27 4.29 -13.65
C ASN A 83 18.93 3.55 -12.48
N ASP A 84 20.17 3.93 -12.17
CA ASP A 84 20.79 3.60 -10.89
C ASP A 84 20.25 4.56 -9.83
N LEU A 85 19.51 3.99 -8.89
CA LEU A 85 18.86 4.71 -7.82
C LEU A 85 19.45 4.30 -6.48
N TYR A 86 19.01 4.98 -5.43
CA TYR A 86 19.19 4.61 -4.05
C TYR A 86 17.82 4.60 -3.39
N PHE A 87 17.56 3.59 -2.57
CA PHE A 87 16.26 3.39 -1.94
C PHE A 87 16.37 3.42 -0.43
N ASP A 88 15.68 4.37 0.18
CA ASP A 88 15.54 4.45 1.62
C ASP A 88 14.14 3.97 2.05
N PRO A 89 14.01 2.82 2.74
CA PRO A 89 12.72 2.24 3.06
C PRO A 89 12.08 2.83 4.33
N ASP A 90 12.08 4.15 4.44
CA ASP A 90 11.52 4.98 5.54
C ASP A 90 10.12 4.57 6.00
N PHE A 91 9.28 4.10 5.08
CA PHE A 91 7.94 3.58 5.37
C PHE A 91 7.91 2.38 6.33
N ALA A 92 9.03 1.70 6.58
CA ALA A 92 9.08 0.52 7.43
C ALA A 92 9.59 0.79 8.85
N TYR A 93 10.12 1.99 9.13
CA TYR A 93 10.82 2.26 10.39
C TYR A 93 10.34 3.47 11.18
N TYR A 94 9.55 4.37 10.60
CA TYR A 94 8.94 5.44 11.38
C TYR A 94 7.75 4.94 12.20
N ALA A 95 7.76 5.25 13.51
CA ALA A 95 6.74 4.77 14.43
C ALA A 95 5.32 5.31 14.12
N ASP A 96 5.22 6.46 13.45
CA ASP A 96 3.97 7.15 13.12
C ASP A 96 3.27 6.61 11.85
N ASN A 97 3.92 5.74 11.07
CA ASN A 97 3.28 5.18 9.88
C ASN A 97 2.33 4.01 10.23
N SER A 98 1.41 3.68 9.31
CA SER A 98 0.48 2.55 9.46
C SER A 98 0.94 1.27 8.74
N PHE A 99 2.19 1.20 8.30
CA PHE A 99 2.69 0.04 7.55
C PHE A 99 2.61 -1.23 8.42
N CYS A 100 2.00 -2.29 7.86
CA CYS A 100 1.67 -3.55 8.54
C CYS A 100 0.76 -3.42 9.78
N LYS A 101 0.05 -2.31 9.95
CA LYS A 101 -0.96 -2.17 11.00
C LYS A 101 -2.27 -2.83 10.57
N VAL A 102 -2.94 -3.49 11.51
CA VAL A 102 -4.26 -4.12 11.30
C VAL A 102 -5.33 -3.31 12.00
N TYR A 103 -6.49 -3.22 11.34
CA TYR A 103 -7.67 -2.58 11.87
C TYR A 103 -8.87 -3.52 11.71
N THR A 104 -9.85 -3.43 12.61
CA THR A 104 -11.17 -4.02 12.38
C THR A 104 -11.91 -3.22 11.31
N SER A 105 -12.97 -3.79 10.73
CA SER A 105 -13.87 -3.08 9.81
C SER A 105 -14.54 -1.82 10.40
N ASN A 106 -14.55 -1.65 11.72
CA ASN A 106 -15.05 -0.46 12.41
C ASN A 106 -13.94 0.53 12.80
N ASP A 107 -12.77 0.41 12.15
CA ASP A 107 -11.58 1.27 12.34
C ASP A 107 -10.92 1.15 13.74
N GLU A 108 -11.17 0.08 14.49
CA GLU A 108 -10.43 -0.21 15.72
C GLU A 108 -9.00 -0.65 15.38
N ASP A 109 -7.99 0.00 15.97
CA ASP A 109 -6.57 -0.28 15.76
C ASP A 109 -6.12 -1.48 16.60
N LEU A 110 -5.71 -2.56 15.93
CA LEU A 110 -5.20 -3.79 16.58
C LEU A 110 -3.67 -3.81 16.67
N GLY A 111 -2.99 -2.78 16.17
CA GLY A 111 -1.54 -2.66 16.24
C GLY A 111 -0.80 -3.27 15.06
N LYS A 112 0.51 -3.48 15.24
CA LYS A 112 1.47 -3.98 14.25
C LYS A 112 2.15 -5.24 14.79
N PRO A 113 2.67 -6.13 13.93
CA PRO A 113 3.39 -7.32 14.40
C PRO A 113 4.78 -7.06 14.94
N PHE A 114 5.35 -5.88 14.71
CA PHE A 114 6.69 -5.51 15.14
C PHE A 114 6.75 -4.12 15.75
N LYS A 115 7.80 -3.89 16.52
CA LYS A 115 8.24 -2.59 16.99
C LYS A 115 9.65 -2.31 16.51
N VAL A 116 9.87 -1.07 16.08
CA VAL A 116 11.20 -0.58 15.67
C VAL A 116 12.01 -0.23 16.91
N LEU A 117 13.26 -0.70 16.97
CA LEU A 117 14.16 -0.44 18.08
C LEU A 117 15.17 0.64 17.75
N THR A 118 16.00 0.41 16.73
CA THR A 118 17.07 1.32 16.32
C THR A 118 17.01 1.52 14.81
N VAL A 119 17.30 2.73 14.35
CA VAL A 119 17.48 3.05 12.93
C VAL A 119 18.91 3.55 12.72
N LEU A 120 19.62 2.95 11.77
CA LEU A 120 20.95 3.35 11.37
C LEU A 120 20.90 4.70 10.64
N THR A 121 21.65 5.67 11.13
CA THR A 121 21.77 7.01 10.55
C THR A 121 22.87 7.07 9.49
N ILE A 122 22.79 6.18 8.50
CA ILE A 122 23.69 6.18 7.34
C ILE A 122 22.97 6.87 6.17
N GLY A 123 23.73 7.65 5.38
CA GLY A 123 23.19 8.34 4.21
C GLY A 123 22.65 7.37 3.15
N THR A 124 21.67 7.82 2.37
CA THR A 124 20.95 7.03 1.35
C THR A 124 21.88 6.38 0.32
N ALA A 125 23.07 6.95 0.09
CA ALA A 125 24.11 6.37 -0.77
C ALA A 125 24.59 4.96 -0.36
N ALA A 126 24.35 4.54 0.90
CA ALA A 126 24.66 3.18 1.37
C ALA A 126 23.63 2.12 0.94
N TYR A 127 22.53 2.54 0.30
CA TYR A 127 21.43 1.68 -0.12
C TYR A 127 21.25 1.78 -1.63
N PRO A 128 22.23 1.33 -2.44
CA PRO A 128 22.08 1.31 -3.88
C PRO A 128 20.87 0.46 -4.25
N PHE A 129 20.18 0.87 -5.31
CA PHE A 129 19.01 0.21 -5.84
C PHE A 129 19.09 0.22 -7.39
N PRO A 130 20.06 -0.50 -7.98
CA PRO A 130 20.19 -0.69 -9.42
C PRO A 130 18.93 -1.23 -10.11
N THR A 131 18.89 -1.06 -11.43
CA THR A 131 17.84 -1.63 -12.27
C THR A 131 17.79 -3.16 -12.18
N GLY A 132 16.59 -3.71 -12.13
CA GLY A 132 16.27 -5.12 -11.93
C GLY A 132 16.25 -5.55 -10.46
N GLU A 133 16.74 -4.71 -9.54
CA GLU A 133 16.80 -5.09 -8.13
C GLU A 133 15.45 -4.97 -7.43
N SER A 134 15.21 -5.86 -6.47
CA SER A 134 14.02 -5.85 -5.61
C SER A 134 14.40 -5.77 -4.14
N ARG A 135 13.63 -5.00 -3.38
CA ARG A 135 13.69 -4.89 -1.92
C ARG A 135 12.39 -5.46 -1.36
N VAL A 136 12.50 -6.42 -0.47
CA VAL A 136 11.36 -7.19 0.05
C VAL A 136 11.30 -7.07 1.56
N PHE A 137 10.17 -6.59 2.07
CA PHE A 137 9.80 -6.66 3.47
C PHE A 137 8.77 -7.77 3.64
N GLN A 138 9.03 -8.71 4.54
CA GLN A 138 8.06 -9.75 4.91
C GLN A 138 8.04 -9.95 6.42
N GLN A 139 6.84 -10.00 6.98
CA GLN A 139 6.65 -10.13 8.42
C GLN A 139 5.32 -10.84 8.72
N SER A 140 5.36 -11.87 9.57
CA SER A 140 4.16 -12.56 10.05
C SER A 140 3.41 -11.72 11.07
N TRP A 141 2.08 -11.87 11.11
CA TRP A 141 1.23 -11.25 12.13
C TRP A 141 1.55 -11.82 13.51
N VAL A 142 1.35 -13.14 13.68
CA VAL A 142 1.87 -13.86 14.84
C VAL A 142 3.35 -14.15 14.59
N ASP A 143 4.21 -13.60 15.43
CA ASP A 143 5.66 -13.74 15.34
C ASP A 143 6.23 -14.08 16.71
N ASP A 144 6.68 -15.31 16.88
CA ASP A 144 7.15 -15.84 18.17
C ASP A 144 8.65 -15.64 18.37
N ARG A 145 9.30 -14.82 17.54
CA ARG A 145 10.72 -14.49 17.72
C ARG A 145 10.90 -13.61 18.96
N ASP A 146 11.63 -14.14 19.94
CA ASP A 146 12.13 -13.36 21.08
C ASP A 146 13.40 -12.57 20.74
N SER A 147 14.06 -12.91 19.63
CA SER A 147 15.29 -12.25 19.20
C SER A 147 15.03 -11.02 18.33
N VAL A 148 15.85 -10.00 18.55
CA VAL A 148 15.91 -8.83 17.66
C VAL A 148 16.38 -9.27 16.29
N TRP A 149 15.70 -8.78 15.25
CA TRP A 149 16.09 -8.98 13.86
C TRP A 149 16.35 -7.65 13.18
N SER A 150 17.00 -7.69 12.02
CA SER A 150 17.36 -6.50 11.24
C SER A 150 16.77 -6.60 9.85
N TRP A 151 16.33 -5.46 9.32
CA TRP A 151 16.01 -5.31 7.91
C TRP A 151 16.38 -3.91 7.45
N GLU A 152 17.16 -3.85 6.38
CA GLU A 152 17.69 -2.62 5.80
C GLU A 152 18.37 -1.74 6.86
N LYS A 153 17.73 -0.63 7.24
CA LYS A 153 18.26 0.38 8.17
C LYS A 153 17.89 0.14 9.61
N ALA A 154 17.00 -0.79 9.92
CA ALA A 154 16.40 -0.85 11.24
C ALA A 154 16.52 -2.22 11.88
N THR A 155 16.53 -2.21 13.20
CA THR A 155 16.32 -3.38 14.03
C THR A 155 14.91 -3.38 14.61
N TYR A 156 14.39 -4.58 14.81
CA TYR A 156 13.01 -4.81 15.13
C TYR A 156 12.89 -5.90 16.18
N GLU A 157 11.85 -5.81 17.01
CA GLU A 157 11.39 -6.89 17.88
C GLU A 157 9.95 -7.25 17.55
N SER A 158 9.57 -8.50 17.80
CA SER A 158 8.17 -8.92 17.74
C SER A 158 7.37 -8.20 18.82
N THR A 159 6.08 -8.01 18.55
CA THR A 159 5.10 -7.59 19.55
C THR A 159 4.24 -8.76 20.05
N HIS A 160 4.52 -9.98 19.59
CA HIS A 160 3.83 -11.21 19.95
C HIS A 160 2.30 -11.09 19.80
N GLN A 161 1.85 -10.57 18.65
CA GLN A 161 0.42 -10.43 18.38
C GLN A 161 -0.27 -11.79 18.47
N PRO A 162 -1.46 -11.87 19.09
CA PRO A 162 -2.25 -13.09 19.09
C PRO A 162 -2.87 -13.33 17.71
N TYR A 163 -3.32 -14.56 17.46
CA TYR A 163 -4.18 -14.86 16.32
C TYR A 163 -5.43 -13.96 16.34
N LEU A 164 -5.87 -13.55 15.16
CA LEU A 164 -7.12 -12.80 15.02
C LEU A 164 -8.32 -13.75 15.14
N GLU A 165 -9.35 -13.28 15.83
CA GLU A 165 -10.65 -13.96 15.87
C GLU A 165 -11.37 -13.84 14.51
N LYS A 166 -12.50 -14.54 14.35
CA LYS A 166 -13.33 -14.40 13.15
C LYS A 166 -13.83 -12.98 12.97
N GLY A 167 -13.68 -12.45 11.77
CA GLY A 167 -14.08 -11.07 11.50
C GLY A 167 -13.58 -10.53 10.17
N ASN A 168 -13.98 -9.30 9.89
CA ASN A 168 -13.50 -8.52 8.74
C ASN A 168 -12.51 -7.46 9.23
N TYR A 169 -11.38 -7.39 8.55
CA TYR A 169 -10.24 -6.56 8.92
C TYR A 169 -9.70 -5.84 7.69
N TYR A 170 -8.83 -4.86 7.93
CA TYR A 170 -8.01 -4.30 6.87
C TYR A 170 -6.62 -3.92 7.36
N THR A 171 -5.68 -3.90 6.43
CA THR A 171 -4.40 -3.19 6.61
C THR A 171 -4.31 -2.11 5.54
N ALA A 172 -3.84 -0.93 5.94
CA ALA A 172 -3.70 0.18 5.02
C ALA A 172 -2.57 1.10 5.43
N PHE A 173 -1.86 1.63 4.44
CA PHE A 173 -0.86 2.66 4.66
C PHE A 173 -0.77 3.59 3.46
N LYS A 174 -0.25 4.79 3.70
CA LYS A 174 -0.02 5.79 2.67
C LYS A 174 1.42 6.24 2.74
N TYR A 175 2.06 6.35 1.59
CA TYR A 175 3.45 6.76 1.57
C TYR A 175 3.81 7.48 0.27
N ARG A 176 4.77 8.40 0.38
CA ARG A 176 5.38 9.07 -0.77
C ARG A 176 6.80 8.55 -0.89
N PHE A 177 7.07 7.75 -1.91
CA PHE A 177 8.37 7.14 -2.09
C PHE A 177 9.33 8.09 -2.80
N ARG A 178 10.59 8.07 -2.37
CA ARG A 178 11.70 8.79 -2.97
C ARG A 178 12.81 7.81 -3.29
N PHE A 179 13.32 7.93 -4.50
CA PHE A 179 14.46 7.17 -5.00
C PHE A 179 15.48 8.18 -5.50
N GLU A 180 16.55 8.34 -4.75
CA GLU A 180 17.59 9.31 -5.05
C GLU A 180 18.50 8.78 -6.15
N GLY A 181 19.12 9.66 -6.94
CA GLY A 181 20.01 9.29 -8.02
C GLY A 181 20.18 10.42 -9.03
N LYS A 182 20.99 10.18 -10.07
CA LYS A 182 21.19 11.17 -11.15
C LYS A 182 19.86 11.57 -11.80
N HIS A 183 18.96 10.60 -11.96
CA HIS A 183 17.58 10.78 -12.42
C HIS A 183 16.63 10.33 -11.31
N SER A 184 16.56 11.12 -10.25
CA SER A 184 15.75 10.80 -9.07
C SER A 184 14.27 10.64 -9.41
N ILE A 185 13.60 9.73 -8.71
CA ILE A 185 12.18 9.45 -8.87
C ILE A 185 11.48 9.75 -7.55
N GLN A 186 10.39 10.51 -7.63
CA GLN A 186 9.47 10.71 -6.51
C GLN A 186 8.06 10.38 -6.98
N THR A 187 7.32 9.62 -6.17
CA THR A 187 5.92 9.33 -6.44
C THR A 187 5.03 10.45 -5.88
N ASP A 188 3.77 10.50 -6.29
CA ASP A 188 2.73 11.08 -5.45
C ASP A 188 2.54 10.24 -4.17
N THR A 189 1.65 10.67 -3.28
CA THR A 189 1.25 9.81 -2.15
C THR A 189 0.45 8.64 -2.67
N LEU A 190 1.03 7.44 -2.59
CA LEU A 190 0.40 6.17 -2.92
C LEU A 190 -0.33 5.65 -1.68
N SER A 191 -1.54 5.14 -1.87
CA SER A 191 -2.37 4.56 -0.80
C SER A 191 -2.62 3.09 -1.09
N PHE A 192 -2.25 2.22 -0.14
CA PHE A 192 -2.44 0.78 -0.24
C PHE A 192 -3.48 0.36 0.79
N ARG A 193 -4.43 -0.49 0.39
CA ARG A 193 -5.42 -1.08 1.30
C ARG A 193 -5.71 -2.53 0.92
N ILE A 194 -5.61 -3.43 1.90
CA ILE A 194 -6.05 -4.81 1.76
C ILE A 194 -7.15 -5.02 2.79
N ASN A 195 -8.38 -5.22 2.33
CA ASN A 195 -9.44 -5.76 3.18
C ASN A 195 -9.31 -7.30 3.17
N PHE A 196 -9.46 -7.92 4.33
CA PHE A 196 -9.34 -9.37 4.48
C PHE A 196 -10.29 -9.91 5.55
N ARG A 197 -10.50 -11.23 5.55
CA ARG A 197 -11.44 -11.90 6.46
C ARG A 197 -10.82 -13.12 7.12
N ILE A 198 -11.13 -13.31 8.40
CA ILE A 198 -10.89 -14.54 9.15
C ILE A 198 -12.23 -15.29 9.30
N GLN A 199 -12.30 -16.58 8.94
CA GLN A 199 -13.54 -17.37 8.88
C GLN A 199 -13.49 -18.72 9.61
#